data_AF-A0A1Y2JJX6-F1
#
_entry.id   AF-A0A1Y2JJX6-F1
#
_cell.length_a   1.000
_cell.length_b   1.000
_cell.length_c   1.000
_cell.angle_alpha   90.00
_cell.angle_beta   90.00
_cell.angle_gamma   90.00
#
_symmetry.space_group_name_H-M   'P 1'
#
loop_
_entity.id
_entity.type
_entity.pdbx_description
1 polymer ?
#
loop_
_entity_poly.entity_id
_entity_poly.type
_entity_poly.pdbx_seq_one_letter_code
_entity_poly.pdbx_strand_id
1 'polypeptide(L)'
;MMNDGLTGEHHADAMQVVMIGLGEEKFALDAGLVREIIDPVPVTKVAGARAFVPSVINVRGNVIPLADLRIRFGMPQLDNSADTRIVVIELTLDGEPVLVGVTADKVYEVTEISQADVQQTPRVGMHWKPEFIRFIAKWREEFVIVPNMERILN
;
A
#
# COMPACT_ATOMS: atom_id res chain seq x y z
N MET A 1 45.93 -15.84 0.53
CA MET A 1 44.96 -16.60 1.34
C MET A 1 44.56 -15.69 2.49
N MET A 2 43.32 -15.27 2.73
CA MET A 2 42.00 -15.65 2.23
C MET A 2 41.16 -14.39 2.00
N ASN A 3 40.26 -14.49 1.02
CA ASN A 3 39.30 -13.47 0.60
C ASN A 3 38.02 -13.55 1.45
N ASP A 4 37.40 -12.39 1.65
CA ASP A 4 36.00 -12.10 1.99
C ASP A 4 35.10 -13.20 2.54
N GLY A 5 34.66 -12.99 3.79
CA GLY A 5 33.55 -13.69 4.42
C GLY A 5 32.62 -12.71 5.12
N LEU A 6 32.22 -11.61 4.47
CA LEU A 6 31.02 -10.88 4.85
C LEU A 6 29.83 -11.76 4.44
N THR A 7 29.52 -12.71 5.31
CA THR A 7 28.26 -13.44 5.29
C THR A 7 27.17 -12.41 5.55
N GLY A 8 26.44 -12.04 4.50
CA GLY A 8 25.15 -11.39 4.67
C GLY A 8 24.28 -12.34 5.49
N GLU A 9 23.99 -11.96 6.73
CA GLU A 9 22.90 -12.59 7.45
C GLU A 9 21.64 -12.36 6.63
N HIS A 10 21.14 -13.41 6.01
CA HIS A 10 19.81 -13.41 5.44
C HIS A 10 18.84 -13.15 6.60
N HIS A 11 18.38 -11.90 6.76
CA HIS A 11 17.22 -11.58 7.59
C HIS A 11 16.00 -12.26 6.98
N ALA A 12 15.81 -13.55 7.28
CA ALA A 12 14.65 -14.33 6.88
C ALA A 12 13.35 -13.86 7.56
N ASP A 13 13.37 -12.71 8.24
CA ASP A 13 12.31 -12.21 9.12
C ASP A 13 11.99 -10.71 8.90
N ALA A 14 12.48 -10.12 7.80
CA ALA A 14 12.19 -8.74 7.42
C ALA A 14 11.39 -8.67 6.11
N MET A 15 10.34 -7.85 6.09
CA MET A 15 9.50 -7.60 4.91
C MET A 15 9.90 -6.28 4.27
N GLN A 16 10.27 -6.27 3.00
CA GLN A 16 10.44 -5.02 2.25
C GLN A 16 9.09 -4.37 1.98
N VAL A 17 9.04 -3.06 2.19
CA VAL A 17 7.83 -2.25 2.04
C VAL A 17 8.08 -0.95 1.31
N VAL A 18 7.06 -0.50 0.58
CA VAL A 18 6.97 0.86 0.05
C VAL A 18 6.16 1.71 1.01
N MET A 19 6.80 2.73 1.58
CA MET A 19 6.18 3.68 2.50
C MET A 19 5.40 4.72 1.71
N ILE A 20 4.10 4.83 1.98
CA ILE A 20 3.20 5.81 1.34
C ILE A 20 2.47 6.65 2.39
N GLY A 21 2.09 7.86 2.00
CA GLY A 21 1.29 8.77 2.80
C GLY A 21 -0.14 8.85 2.31
N LEU A 22 -1.08 8.88 3.26
CA LEU A 22 -2.47 9.25 3.04
C LEU A 22 -2.86 10.26 4.12
N GLY A 23 -2.84 11.55 3.78
CA GLY A 23 -3.06 12.63 4.73
C GLY A 23 -1.92 12.67 5.74
N GLU A 24 -2.26 12.58 7.02
CA GLU A 24 -1.28 12.57 8.12
C GLU A 24 -0.79 11.15 8.46
N GLU A 25 -1.43 10.12 7.92
CA GLU A 25 -1.13 8.72 8.21
C GLU A 25 -0.14 8.12 7.21
N LYS A 26 0.71 7.22 7.70
CA LYS A 26 1.64 6.43 6.88
C LYS A 26 1.18 4.98 6.77
N PHE A 27 1.29 4.45 5.56
CA PHE A 27 1.01 3.07 5.24
C PHE A 27 2.26 2.42 4.61
N ALA A 28 2.44 1.13 4.87
CA ALA A 28 3.53 0.32 4.34
C ALA A 28 2.96 -0.79 3.48
N LEU A 29 3.06 -0.63 2.16
CA LEU A 29 2.66 -1.66 1.21
C LEU A 29 3.79 -2.68 1.05
N ASP A 30 3.47 -3.97 1.07
CA ASP A 30 4.44 -5.02 0.75
C ASP A 30 5.04 -4.77 -0.64
N ALA A 31 6.36 -4.62 -0.70
CA ALA A 31 7.07 -4.29 -1.93
C ALA A 31 6.93 -5.40 -2.98
N GLY A 32 6.68 -6.65 -2.57
CA GLY A 32 6.41 -7.76 -3.48
C GLY A 32 5.11 -7.61 -4.28
N LEU A 33 4.16 -6.80 -3.78
CA LEU A 33 2.91 -6.49 -4.47
C LEU A 33 3.08 -5.33 -5.46
N VAL A 34 4.07 -4.46 -5.28
CA VAL A 34 4.23 -3.24 -6.08
C VAL A 34 4.89 -3.57 -7.43
N ARG A 35 4.24 -3.16 -8.52
CA ARG A 35 4.74 -3.34 -9.89
C ARG A 35 5.41 -2.09 -10.43
N GLU A 36 4.78 -0.93 -10.23
CA GLU A 36 5.36 0.36 -10.58
C GLU A 36 4.69 1.49 -9.79
N ILE A 37 5.37 2.63 -9.73
CA ILE A 37 4.85 3.88 -9.16
C ILE A 37 4.87 4.90 -10.29
N ILE A 38 3.71 5.46 -10.59
CA ILE A 38 3.52 6.38 -11.72
C ILE A 38 2.96 7.72 -11.24
N ASP A 39 3.16 8.74 -12.05
CA ASP A 39 2.48 10.01 -11.89
C ASP A 39 0.96 9.84 -12.14
N PRO A 40 0.12 10.72 -11.58
CA PRO A 40 -1.31 10.71 -11.84
C PRO A 40 -1.62 10.81 -13.34
N VAL A 41 -2.42 9.87 -13.83
CA VAL A 41 -2.89 9.82 -15.22
C VAL A 41 -4.38 10.20 -15.29
N PRO A 42 -4.92 10.53 -16.47
CA PRO A 42 -6.34 10.77 -16.63
C PRO A 42 -7.20 9.62 -16.08
N VAL A 43 -8.20 9.97 -15.28
CA VAL A 43 -9.08 9.05 -14.56
C VAL A 43 -10.45 9.03 -15.21
N THR A 44 -10.99 7.84 -15.47
CA THR A 44 -12.35 7.66 -15.99
C THR A 44 -13.25 7.12 -14.89
N LYS A 45 -14.27 7.89 -14.49
CA LYS A 45 -15.27 7.44 -13.51
C LYS A 45 -16.11 6.31 -14.07
N VAL A 46 -16.38 5.30 -13.25
CA VAL A 46 -17.21 4.15 -13.63
C VAL A 46 -18.58 4.26 -12.97
N ALA A 47 -19.63 4.32 -13.78
CA ALA A 47 -21.00 4.38 -13.28
C ALA A 47 -21.36 3.07 -12.54
N GLY A 48 -21.94 3.19 -11.35
CA GLY A 48 -22.36 2.04 -10.54
C GLY A 48 -21.23 1.29 -9.83
N ALA A 49 -19.99 1.80 -9.89
CA ALA A 49 -18.87 1.18 -9.20
C ALA A 49 -18.97 1.30 -7.67
N ARG A 50 -18.31 0.38 -6.95
CA ARG A 50 -18.19 0.45 -5.48
C ARG A 50 -17.41 1.71 -5.13
N ALA A 51 -17.80 2.40 -4.05
CA ALA A 51 -17.22 3.69 -3.69
C ALA A 51 -15.68 3.69 -3.60
N PHE A 52 -15.07 2.62 -3.08
CA PHE A 52 -13.61 2.52 -2.94
C PHE A 52 -12.85 2.23 -4.24
N VAL A 53 -13.55 1.91 -5.34
CA VAL A 53 -12.98 1.78 -6.69
C VAL A 53 -13.86 2.59 -7.66
N PRO A 54 -13.90 3.92 -7.53
CA PRO A 54 -14.86 4.73 -8.26
C PRO A 54 -14.50 4.90 -9.75
N SER A 55 -13.32 4.45 -10.15
CA SER A 55 -12.73 4.81 -11.45
C SER A 55 -11.73 3.78 -11.97
N VAL A 56 -11.40 3.92 -13.25
CA VAL A 56 -10.34 3.19 -13.95
C VAL A 56 -9.33 4.16 -14.55
N ILE A 57 -8.12 3.67 -14.78
CA ILE A 57 -7.01 4.38 -15.44
C ILE A 57 -6.39 3.50 -16.53
N ASN A 58 -5.70 4.12 -17.48
CA ASN A 58 -4.93 3.41 -18.50
C ASN A 58 -3.43 3.46 -18.14
N VAL A 59 -2.84 2.30 -17.90
CA VAL A 59 -1.41 2.14 -17.65
C VAL A 59 -0.82 1.29 -18.79
N ARG A 60 -0.05 1.95 -19.67
CA ARG A 60 0.64 1.30 -20.81
C ARG A 60 -0.29 0.46 -21.70
N GLY A 61 -1.52 0.93 -21.91
CA GLY A 61 -2.54 0.23 -22.71
C GLY A 61 -3.47 -0.68 -21.90
N ASN A 62 -3.15 -0.97 -20.63
CA ASN A 62 -3.98 -1.78 -19.76
C ASN A 62 -4.93 -0.90 -18.95
N VAL A 63 -6.23 -1.18 -19.05
CA VAL A 63 -7.25 -0.52 -18.23
C VAL A 63 -7.31 -1.23 -16.89
N ILE A 64 -6.95 -0.53 -15.81
CA ILE A 64 -6.94 -1.08 -14.46
C ILE A 64 -7.83 -0.24 -13.52
N PRO A 65 -8.46 -0.85 -12.51
CA PRO A 65 -9.17 -0.12 -11.46
C PRO A 65 -8.22 0.80 -10.69
N LEU A 66 -8.71 1.98 -10.31
CA LEU A 66 -8.05 2.90 -9.39
C LEU A 66 -8.83 2.94 -8.07
N ALA A 67 -8.23 2.39 -7.02
CA ALA A 67 -8.77 2.33 -5.69
C ALA A 67 -8.34 3.55 -4.84
N ASP A 68 -9.26 4.01 -4.00
CA ASP A 68 -9.02 5.04 -2.99
C ASP A 68 -9.11 4.41 -1.59
N LEU A 69 -7.95 4.17 -0.98
CA LEU A 69 -7.86 3.59 0.35
C LEU A 69 -8.50 4.47 1.42
N ARG A 70 -8.58 5.78 1.22
CA ARG A 70 -9.19 6.71 2.19
C ARG A 70 -10.62 6.30 2.49
N ILE A 71 -11.36 5.86 1.47
CA ILE A 71 -12.74 5.40 1.61
C ILE A 71 -12.81 4.15 2.50
N ARG A 72 -11.87 3.21 2.37
CA ARG A 72 -11.83 1.98 3.18
C ARG A 72 -11.38 2.24 4.62
N PHE A 73 -10.56 3.27 4.84
CA PHE A 73 -10.08 3.69 6.16
C PHE A 73 -10.90 4.83 6.79
N GLY A 74 -12.01 5.27 6.18
CA GLY A 74 -12.87 6.32 6.72
C GLY A 74 -12.23 7.70 6.76
N MET A 75 -11.24 7.95 5.90
CA MET A 75 -10.46 9.18 5.83
C MET A 75 -11.11 10.17 4.84
N PRO A 76 -10.94 11.49 5.03
CA PRO A 76 -11.39 12.46 4.06
C PRO A 76 -10.66 12.28 2.74
N GLN A 77 -11.37 12.44 1.63
CA GLN A 77 -10.76 12.51 0.29
C GLN A 77 -10.06 13.86 0.13
N LEU A 78 -8.86 13.85 -0.46
CA LEU A 78 -8.08 15.05 -0.73
C LEU A 78 -7.87 15.18 -2.24
N ASP A 79 -7.73 16.43 -2.69
CA ASP A 79 -7.32 16.71 -4.06
C ASP A 79 -5.85 16.32 -4.27
N ASN A 80 -5.52 15.98 -5.53
CA ASN A 80 -4.15 15.65 -5.90
C ASN A 80 -3.23 16.87 -5.71
N SER A 81 -2.01 16.58 -5.26
CA SER A 81 -0.90 17.53 -5.18
C SER A 81 0.22 17.15 -6.15
N ALA A 82 1.30 17.94 -6.18
CA ALA A 82 2.50 17.60 -6.96
C ALA A 82 3.21 16.32 -6.47
N ASP A 83 3.01 15.96 -5.20
CA ASP A 83 3.59 14.76 -4.59
C ASP A 83 2.73 13.50 -4.82
N THR A 84 1.48 13.66 -5.29
CA THR A 84 0.55 12.56 -5.48
C THR A 84 1.08 11.57 -6.51
N ARG A 85 0.97 10.28 -6.21
CA ARG A 85 1.38 9.17 -7.07
C ARG A 85 0.28 8.12 -7.13
N ILE A 86 0.33 7.28 -8.15
CA ILE A 86 -0.44 6.05 -8.22
C ILE A 86 0.54 4.90 -8.05
N VAL A 87 0.32 4.08 -7.02
CA VAL A 87 1.06 2.84 -6.81
C VAL A 87 0.28 1.72 -7.51
N VAL A 88 0.85 1.16 -8.56
CA VAL A 88 0.28 0.01 -9.27
C VAL A 88 0.72 -1.24 -8.53
N ILE A 89 -0.24 -1.98 -8.00
CA ILE A 89 -0.03 -3.25 -7.31
C ILE A 89 -0.64 -4.41 -8.09
N GLU A 90 -0.11 -5.61 -7.87
CA GLU A 90 -0.68 -6.86 -8.36
C GLU A 90 -1.10 -7.72 -7.17
N LEU A 91 -2.32 -8.26 -7.25
CA LEU A 91 -2.89 -9.15 -6.25
C LEU A 91 -3.48 -10.38 -6.95
N THR A 92 -3.63 -11.47 -6.22
CA THR A 92 -4.41 -12.62 -6.69
C THR A 92 -5.83 -12.50 -6.16
N LEU A 93 -6.81 -12.25 -7.02
CA LEU A 93 -8.24 -12.20 -6.68
C LEU A 93 -8.95 -13.32 -7.44
N ASP A 94 -9.76 -14.12 -6.74
CA ASP A 94 -10.47 -15.28 -7.29
C ASP A 94 -9.58 -16.25 -8.08
N GLY A 95 -8.29 -16.34 -7.72
CA GLY A 95 -7.30 -17.21 -8.35
C GLY A 95 -6.57 -16.60 -9.55
N GLU A 96 -6.90 -15.38 -9.95
CA GLU A 96 -6.29 -14.70 -11.11
C GLU A 96 -5.47 -13.47 -10.68
N PRO A 97 -4.35 -13.16 -11.36
CA PRO A 97 -3.60 -11.94 -11.12
C PRO A 97 -4.38 -10.72 -11.62
N VAL A 98 -4.55 -9.73 -10.74
CA VAL A 98 -5.28 -8.48 -11.03
C VAL A 98 -4.39 -7.30 -10.67
N LEU A 99 -4.20 -6.40 -11.65
CA LEU A 99 -3.55 -5.11 -11.44
C LEU A 99 -4.55 -4.09 -10.90
N VAL A 100 -4.14 -3.35 -9.88
CA VAL A 100 -4.93 -2.28 -9.27
C VAL A 100 -4.04 -1.07 -9.03
N GLY A 101 -4.48 0.11 -9.45
CA GLY A 101 -3.87 1.37 -9.04
C GLY A 101 -4.37 1.78 -7.67
N VAL A 102 -3.49 2.29 -6.82
CA VAL A 102 -3.83 2.86 -5.52
C VAL A 102 -3.31 4.29 -5.46
N THR A 103 -4.19 5.26 -5.18
CA THR A 103 -3.77 6.65 -4.98
C THR A 103 -2.98 6.77 -3.68
N ALA A 104 -1.82 7.42 -3.73
CA ALA A 104 -1.02 7.82 -2.58
C ALA A 104 -0.75 9.32 -2.65
N ASP A 105 -0.88 10.05 -1.54
CA ASP A 105 -0.56 11.48 -1.50
C ASP A 105 0.94 11.72 -1.71
N LYS A 106 1.75 10.77 -1.26
CA LYS A 106 3.20 10.79 -1.35
C LYS A 106 3.75 9.37 -1.25
N VAL A 107 4.85 9.11 -1.95
CA VAL A 107 5.70 7.94 -1.74
C VAL A 107 6.98 8.42 -1.07
N TYR A 108 7.35 7.81 0.05
CA TYR A 108 8.51 8.24 0.84
C TYR A 108 9.78 7.49 0.47
N GLU A 109 9.83 6.20 0.80
CA GLU A 109 11.02 5.36 0.63
C GLU A 109 10.63 3.88 0.56
N VAL A 110 11.55 3.06 0.06
CA VAL A 110 11.50 1.61 0.19
C VAL A 110 12.38 1.23 1.37
N THR A 111 11.83 0.48 2.32
CA THR A 111 12.52 0.11 3.56
C THR A 111 12.12 -1.28 4.01
N GLU A 112 12.66 -1.75 5.12
CA GLU A 112 12.37 -3.07 5.70
C GLU A 112 11.64 -2.91 7.04
N ILE A 113 10.64 -3.76 7.27
CA ILE A 113 9.99 -3.92 8.57
C ILE A 113 10.40 -5.30 9.11
N SER A 114 11.09 -5.32 10.25
CA SER A 114 11.43 -6.55 10.95
C SER A 114 10.22 -7.08 11.72
N GLN A 115 10.13 -8.40 11.92
CA GLN A 115 9.15 -9.01 12.82
C GLN A 115 9.20 -8.42 14.24
N ALA A 116 10.38 -8.02 14.69
CA ALA A 116 10.57 -7.37 16.00
C ALA A 116 9.86 -6.01 16.12
N ASP A 117 9.59 -5.34 15.00
CA ASP A 117 8.91 -4.04 14.97
C ASP A 117 7.39 -4.18 14.93
N VAL A 118 6.86 -5.39 14.73
CA VAL A 118 5.43 -5.66 14.69
C VAL A 118 4.80 -5.38 16.06
N GLN A 119 3.76 -4.57 16.05
CA GLN A 119 3.00 -4.16 17.22
C GLN A 119 1.62 -4.79 17.23
N GLN A 120 1.09 -5.00 18.44
CA GLN A 120 -0.31 -5.36 18.58
C GLN A 120 -1.19 -4.19 18.15
N THR A 121 -2.15 -4.46 17.26
CA THR A 121 -3.15 -3.46 16.86
C THR A 121 -3.98 -3.04 18.07
N PRO A 122 -4.03 -1.74 18.42
CA PRO A 122 -4.87 -1.26 19.51
C PRO A 122 -6.34 -1.63 19.28
N ARG A 123 -7.00 -2.19 20.29
CA ARG A 123 -8.40 -2.66 20.19
C ARG A 123 -9.43 -1.53 20.38
N VAL A 124 -9.01 -0.36 20.84
CA VAL A 124 -9.88 0.75 21.25
C VAL A 124 -9.53 2.00 20.44
N GLY A 125 -10.55 2.70 19.93
CA GLY A 125 -10.40 3.98 19.23
C GLY A 125 -10.14 3.89 17.73
N MET A 126 -10.01 2.69 17.17
CA MET A 126 -9.81 2.49 15.75
C MET A 126 -11.15 2.42 15.01
N HIS A 127 -11.33 3.27 14.00
CA HIS A 127 -12.53 3.27 13.14
C HIS A 127 -12.41 2.29 11.96
N TRP A 128 -11.22 1.71 11.76
CA TRP A 128 -10.92 0.81 10.65
C TRP A 128 -11.40 -0.60 10.95
N LYS A 129 -11.77 -1.34 9.90
CA LYS A 129 -12.10 -2.75 10.04
C LYS A 129 -10.82 -3.55 10.34
N PRO A 130 -10.77 -4.39 11.40
CA PRO A 130 -9.57 -5.14 11.76
C PRO A 130 -9.01 -5.99 10.61
N GLU A 131 -9.87 -6.55 9.76
CA GLU A 131 -9.47 -7.36 8.61
C GLU A 131 -8.74 -6.58 7.50
N PHE A 132 -8.82 -5.25 7.50
CA PHE A 132 -8.07 -4.40 6.56
C PHE A 132 -6.63 -4.17 7.00
N ILE A 133 -6.28 -4.56 8.22
CA ILE A 133 -4.95 -4.38 8.79
C ILE A 133 -4.30 -5.75 8.86
N ARG A 134 -3.15 -5.92 8.20
CA ARG A 134 -2.32 -7.11 8.35
C ARG A 134 -1.63 -7.08 9.72
N PHE A 135 -1.01 -5.93 10.04
CA PHE A 135 -0.46 -5.59 11.36
C PHE A 135 -0.11 -4.10 11.41
N ILE A 136 0.29 -3.61 12.58
CA ILE A 136 0.93 -2.29 12.75
C ILE A 136 2.41 -2.55 13.02
N ALA A 137 3.29 -1.69 12.53
CA ALA A 137 4.70 -1.75 12.85
C ALA A 137 5.20 -0.41 13.40
N LYS A 138 6.26 -0.46 14.20
CA LYS A 138 7.03 0.74 14.53
C LYS A 138 7.97 1.04 13.37
N TRP A 139 7.96 2.28 12.90
CA TRP A 139 8.91 2.76 11.91
C TRP A 139 9.48 4.09 12.40
N ARG A 140 10.78 4.08 12.73
CA ARG A 140 11.44 5.17 13.47
C ARG A 140 10.72 5.43 14.80
N GLU A 141 10.22 6.64 15.02
CA GLU A 141 9.51 7.04 16.24
C GLU A 141 7.97 7.00 16.06
N GLU A 142 7.50 6.54 14.89
CA GLU A 142 6.09 6.55 14.51
C GLU A 142 5.53 5.14 14.31
N PHE A 143 4.21 5.02 14.26
CA PHE A 143 3.53 3.80 13.85
C PHE A 143 3.16 3.87 12.37
N VAL A 144 3.29 2.74 11.68
CA VAL A 144 2.86 2.57 10.29
C VAL A 144 1.86 1.43 10.20
N ILE A 145 0.84 1.64 9.38
CA ILE A 145 -0.20 0.64 9.13
C ILE A 145 0.27 -0.24 7.96
N VAL A 146 0.31 -1.56 8.15
CA VAL A 146 0.51 -2.51 7.06
C VAL A 146 -0.86 -3.03 6.63
N PRO A 147 -1.41 -2.56 5.50
CA PRO A 147 -2.75 -2.94 5.07
C PRO A 147 -2.77 -4.38 4.51
N ASN A 148 -3.89 -5.05 4.73
CA ASN A 148 -4.21 -6.29 4.04
C ASN A 148 -4.91 -5.97 2.71
N MET A 149 -4.11 -5.81 1.65
CA MET A 149 -4.59 -5.34 0.34
C MET A 149 -5.62 -6.29 -0.30
N GLU A 150 -5.49 -7.60 -0.11
CA GLU A 150 -6.48 -8.58 -0.59
C GLU A 150 -7.83 -8.37 0.09
N ARG A 151 -7.86 -8.22 1.42
CA ARG A 151 -9.11 -7.97 2.18
C ARG A 151 -9.70 -6.60 1.90
N ILE A 152 -8.88 -5.62 1.55
CA ILE A 152 -9.30 -4.27 1.19
C ILE A 152 -9.86 -4.22 -0.24
N LEU A 153 -9.42 -5.07 -1.16
CA LEU A 153 -9.84 -4.97 -2.56
C LEU A 153 -10.89 -6.02 -2.96
N ASN A 154 -11.09 -7.04 -2.12
CA ASN A 154 -12.29 -7.89 -2.11
C ASN A 154 -13.51 -7.10 -1.58
#